data_AF-A0A6C0HKX5-F1
#
_entry.id   AF-A0A6C0HKX5-F1
#
_cell.length_a   1.000
_cell.length_b   1.000
_cell.length_c   1.000
_cell.angle_alpha   90.00
_cell.angle_beta   90.00
_cell.angle_gamma   90.00
#
_symmetry.space_group_name_H-M   'P 1'
#
loop_
_entity.id
_entity.type
_entity.pdbx_description
1 polymer ?
#
loop_
_entity_poly.entity_id
_entity_poly.type
_entity_poly.pdbx_seq_one_letter_code
_entity_poly.pdbx_strand_id
1 'polypeptide(L)'
;MSSWANRHIPRKRDLLQIPNAFRPELVTRVEQPSVVLSETFQKVTNEIIYPSEPKGRSASQASLPSSYPSSTELRYNGKSYVFVILRHLRNSKDNELWIASYQSIRKFYTNKIVIIDDNSSVNTVNGKLVNTEVIISDWNGAGEVLPYYYFLQYRWADRMIFLHDSMFLNRPFRDSELRNPLRFHWYTDRNSKEESTLPTYLSLLYDQSKLTKYALGSTWRGCFGGASIISLDTVQSLEEKYGLFSKLVMMIRTKVDRDMFSRILGVVSFYDGMVDETSCSNFGTISAYPGAFEYYTANPEVAAHVLSQRGYDSAILTVWKGL
;
A
#
# COMPACT_ATOMS: atom_id res chain seq x y z
N MET A 1 7.07 -3.21 -52.90
CA MET A 1 8.20 -3.30 -51.94
C MET A 1 7.91 -4.42 -50.95
N SER A 2 8.65 -5.52 -51.02
CA SER A 2 8.45 -6.71 -50.18
C SER A 2 9.30 -6.63 -48.91
N SER A 3 8.68 -6.68 -47.72
CA SER A 3 9.43 -6.56 -46.46
C SER A 3 10.14 -7.88 -46.08
N TRP A 4 11.46 -7.82 -45.99
CA TRP A 4 12.32 -8.92 -45.54
C TRP A 4 12.28 -9.14 -44.01
N ALA A 5 11.61 -8.28 -43.25
CA ALA A 5 11.75 -8.13 -41.80
C ALA A 5 11.21 -9.30 -40.93
N ASN A 6 10.41 -10.22 -41.48
CA ASN A 6 9.69 -11.24 -40.70
C ASN A 6 10.27 -12.66 -40.76
N ARG A 7 11.52 -12.87 -41.22
CA ARG A 7 12.11 -14.21 -41.39
C ARG A 7 12.63 -14.88 -40.11
N HIS A 8 12.67 -14.20 -38.97
CA HIS A 8 13.27 -14.72 -37.72
C HIS A 8 12.35 -14.76 -36.50
N ILE A 9 11.05 -14.48 -36.65
CA ILE A 9 10.08 -14.70 -35.57
C ILE A 9 9.73 -16.20 -35.54
N PRO A 10 9.97 -16.95 -34.44
CA PRO A 10 9.54 -18.32 -34.32
C PRO A 10 8.01 -18.37 -34.35
N ARG A 11 7.43 -18.83 -35.48
CA ARG A 11 5.99 -19.07 -35.54
C ARG A 11 5.66 -20.19 -34.56
N LYS A 12 4.71 -19.95 -33.64
CA LYS A 12 4.14 -21.02 -32.81
C LYS A 12 3.70 -22.14 -33.74
N ARG A 13 4.27 -23.33 -33.56
CA ARG A 13 3.87 -24.51 -34.33
C ARG A 13 2.41 -24.81 -34.01
N ASP A 14 1.62 -25.02 -35.04
CA ASP A 14 0.24 -25.46 -34.87
C ASP A 14 0.25 -26.91 -34.36
N LEU A 15 -0.20 -27.10 -33.12
CA LEU A 15 -0.25 -28.41 -32.47
C LEU A 15 -1.22 -29.37 -33.17
N LEU A 16 -2.16 -28.86 -34.00
CA LEU A 16 -3.05 -29.69 -34.79
C LEU A 16 -2.30 -30.51 -35.86
N GLN A 17 -1.11 -30.05 -36.29
CA GLN A 17 -0.26 -30.76 -37.26
C GLN A 17 0.49 -31.97 -36.65
N ILE A 18 0.49 -32.11 -35.32
CA ILE A 18 1.04 -33.28 -34.64
C ILE A 18 -0.05 -34.38 -34.63
N PRO A 19 0.22 -35.61 -35.11
CA PRO A 19 -0.74 -36.72 -35.03
C PRO A 19 -1.12 -36.99 -33.57
N ASN A 20 -2.39 -37.36 -33.31
CA ASN A 20 -2.93 -37.45 -31.95
C ASN A 20 -2.08 -38.31 -30.99
N ALA A 21 -1.49 -39.41 -31.47
CA ALA A 21 -0.63 -40.31 -30.69
C ALA A 21 0.70 -39.68 -30.20
N PHE A 22 1.08 -38.51 -30.72
CA PHE A 22 2.31 -37.78 -30.36
C PHE A 22 2.05 -36.38 -29.79
N ARG A 23 0.79 -36.01 -29.56
CA ARG A 23 0.47 -34.74 -28.88
C ARG A 23 0.81 -34.90 -27.39
N PRO A 24 1.58 -33.98 -26.79
CA PRO A 24 1.80 -34.01 -25.35
C PRO A 24 0.47 -33.78 -24.63
N GLU A 25 0.22 -34.52 -23.54
CA GLU A 25 -0.94 -34.28 -22.69
C GLU A 25 -0.86 -32.87 -22.09
N LEU A 26 -1.90 -32.08 -22.30
CA LEU A 26 -2.04 -30.74 -21.75
C LEU A 26 -2.47 -30.82 -20.28
N VAL A 27 -1.56 -31.26 -19.42
CA VAL A 27 -1.70 -31.14 -17.96
C VAL A 27 -1.83 -29.66 -17.62
N THR A 28 -2.93 -29.26 -16.98
CA THR A 28 -3.11 -27.85 -16.61
C THR A 28 -2.04 -27.46 -15.58
N ARG A 29 -1.66 -26.17 -15.51
CA ARG A 29 -0.59 -25.73 -14.62
C ARG A 29 -0.83 -26.11 -13.16
N VAL A 30 -2.09 -26.14 -12.72
CA VAL A 30 -2.51 -26.50 -11.36
C VAL A 30 -2.30 -27.99 -11.07
N GLU A 31 -2.43 -28.85 -12.07
CA GLU A 31 -2.29 -30.31 -11.96
C GLU A 31 -0.83 -30.79 -12.09
N GLN A 32 0.12 -29.90 -12.37
CA GLN A 32 1.53 -30.30 -12.45
C GLN A 32 2.00 -30.78 -11.06
N PRO A 33 2.62 -31.97 -10.95
CA PRO A 33 3.03 -32.52 -9.66
C PRO A 33 3.97 -31.60 -8.86
N SER A 34 4.77 -30.78 -9.52
CA SER A 34 5.61 -29.75 -8.90
C SER A 34 4.82 -28.61 -8.25
N VAL A 35 3.69 -28.21 -8.84
CA VAL A 35 2.80 -27.17 -8.31
C VAL A 35 2.00 -27.72 -7.13
N VAL A 36 1.41 -28.92 -7.29
CA VAL A 36 0.73 -29.64 -6.18
C VAL A 36 1.69 -29.84 -5.00
N LEU A 37 2.93 -30.27 -5.26
CA LEU A 37 3.95 -30.41 -4.21
C LEU A 37 4.29 -29.06 -3.54
N SER A 38 4.41 -27.98 -4.32
CA SER A 38 4.65 -26.63 -3.77
C SER A 38 3.54 -26.15 -2.85
N GLU A 39 2.27 -26.45 -3.18
CA GLU A 39 1.10 -26.10 -2.37
C GLU A 39 1.04 -26.94 -1.09
N THR A 40 1.49 -28.20 -1.11
CA THR A 40 1.57 -29.02 0.12
C THR A 40 2.58 -28.51 1.16
N PHE A 41 3.53 -27.65 0.77
CA PHE A 41 4.45 -26.97 1.72
C PHE A 41 3.85 -25.71 2.36
N GLN A 42 2.69 -25.20 1.92
CA GLN A 42 2.11 -23.95 2.43
C GLN A 42 1.30 -24.12 3.74
N LYS A 43 1.85 -24.82 4.74
CA LYS A 43 1.25 -24.89 6.08
C LYS A 43 2.24 -24.66 7.22
N VAL A 44 1.89 -23.64 8.02
CA VAL A 44 2.23 -23.37 9.44
C VAL A 44 3.27 -22.25 9.73
N THR A 45 2.78 -21.28 10.53
CA THR A 45 3.44 -20.26 11.39
C THR A 45 4.31 -19.13 10.83
N ASN A 46 4.06 -17.94 11.38
CA ASN A 46 4.97 -16.79 11.40
C ASN A 46 6.27 -17.14 12.14
N GLU A 47 7.36 -17.30 11.40
CA GLU A 47 8.72 -17.03 11.88
C GLU A 47 9.49 -16.30 10.76
N ILE A 48 10.05 -15.13 11.06
CA ILE A 48 10.93 -14.40 10.13
C ILE A 48 12.14 -13.90 10.92
N ILE A 49 13.32 -14.47 10.61
CA ILE A 49 14.58 -14.21 11.31
C ILE A 49 15.68 -13.98 10.25
N TYR A 50 16.47 -12.91 10.37
CA TYR A 50 17.74 -12.76 9.65
C TYR A 50 18.77 -11.95 10.45
N PRO A 51 19.83 -12.60 10.99
CA PRO A 51 21.11 -11.90 11.14
C PRO A 51 22.38 -12.77 11.00
N SER A 52 23.47 -12.14 10.51
CA SER A 52 24.88 -12.38 10.86
C SER A 52 25.75 -11.32 10.13
N GLU A 53 26.94 -10.92 10.58
CA GLU A 53 27.43 -10.59 11.93
C GLU A 53 28.02 -9.13 11.83
N PRO A 54 28.38 -8.38 12.91
CA PRO A 54 29.17 -8.86 14.03
C PRO A 54 28.60 -8.59 15.43
N LYS A 55 29.15 -9.31 16.42
CA LYS A 55 28.92 -9.16 17.87
C LYS A 55 29.11 -7.71 18.34
N GLY A 56 28.00 -6.97 18.49
CA GLY A 56 28.02 -5.56 18.88
C GLY A 56 26.78 -5.10 19.64
N ARG A 57 26.73 -5.43 20.95
CA ARG A 57 25.74 -5.00 21.97
C ARG A 57 24.29 -5.48 21.74
N SER A 58 23.75 -6.19 22.72
CA SER A 58 22.36 -6.65 22.75
C SER A 58 21.39 -5.48 22.88
N ALA A 59 20.61 -5.19 21.83
CA ALA A 59 19.40 -4.39 21.97
C ALA A 59 18.40 -5.15 22.86
N SER A 60 17.77 -4.44 23.80
CA SER A 60 16.76 -5.01 24.70
C SER A 60 15.54 -5.51 23.92
N GLN A 61 15.21 -6.79 24.06
CA GLN A 61 14.10 -7.43 23.35
C GLN A 61 12.77 -6.99 23.96
N ALA A 62 11.95 -6.26 23.20
CA ALA A 62 10.58 -5.94 23.58
C ALA A 62 9.63 -7.05 23.14
N SER A 63 9.03 -7.76 24.10
CA SER A 63 7.98 -8.73 23.83
C SER A 63 6.65 -8.03 23.51
N LEU A 64 5.97 -8.46 22.44
CA LEU A 64 4.67 -7.91 22.07
C LEU A 64 3.57 -8.45 23.02
N PRO A 65 2.75 -7.61 23.66
CA PRO A 65 1.63 -8.08 24.50
C PRO A 65 0.62 -8.89 23.68
N SER A 66 0.10 -9.97 24.26
CA SER A 66 -0.66 -11.01 23.54
C SER A 66 -2.11 -10.66 23.22
N SER A 67 -2.73 -9.72 23.96
CA SER A 67 -4.04 -9.13 23.59
C SER A 67 -4.29 -7.81 24.34
N TYR A 68 -5.00 -6.88 23.71
CA TYR A 68 -5.60 -5.73 24.37
C TYR A 68 -7.10 -6.01 24.61
N PRO A 69 -7.59 -6.10 25.86
CA PRO A 69 -8.96 -6.52 26.15
C PRO A 69 -10.04 -5.52 25.68
N SER A 70 -9.64 -4.29 25.32
CA SER A 70 -10.51 -3.25 24.76
C SER A 70 -10.59 -3.23 23.22
N SER A 71 -9.86 -4.12 22.53
CA SER A 71 -9.83 -4.14 21.06
C SER A 71 -11.07 -4.80 20.46
N THR A 72 -11.59 -4.26 19.35
CA THR A 72 -12.83 -4.72 18.71
C THR A 72 -12.63 -5.00 17.22
N GLU A 73 -13.56 -5.71 16.58
CA GLU A 73 -13.53 -5.85 15.11
C GLU A 73 -14.18 -4.63 14.47
N LEU A 74 -13.41 -3.88 13.68
CA LEU A 74 -13.91 -2.77 12.87
C LEU A 74 -14.82 -3.31 11.75
N ARG A 75 -16.10 -2.95 11.84
CA ARG A 75 -17.13 -3.13 10.80
C ARG A 75 -17.94 -1.84 10.70
N TYR A 76 -18.37 -1.51 9.48
CA TYR A 76 -19.25 -0.37 9.24
C TYR A 76 -20.20 -0.68 8.08
N ASN A 77 -21.51 -0.48 8.26
CA ASN A 77 -22.56 -0.85 7.30
C ASN A 77 -22.39 -2.26 6.72
N GLY A 78 -22.08 -3.24 7.58
CA GLY A 78 -21.84 -4.64 7.20
C GLY A 78 -20.51 -4.93 6.50
N LYS A 79 -19.77 -3.90 6.08
CA LYS A 79 -18.48 -4.05 5.38
C LYS A 79 -17.35 -4.46 6.32
N SER A 80 -16.54 -5.40 5.84
CA SER A 80 -15.30 -5.86 6.47
C SER A 80 -14.12 -4.93 6.17
N TYR A 81 -13.16 -4.85 7.09
CA TYR A 81 -11.98 -4.00 6.98
C TYR A 81 -10.68 -4.79 7.19
N VAL A 82 -9.69 -4.53 6.32
CA VAL A 82 -8.30 -4.94 6.49
C VAL A 82 -7.43 -3.70 6.72
N PHE A 83 -6.46 -3.80 7.64
CA PHE A 83 -5.41 -2.81 7.77
C PHE A 83 -4.21 -3.25 6.95
N VAL A 84 -3.61 -2.35 6.17
CA VAL A 84 -2.43 -2.64 5.36
C VAL A 84 -1.32 -1.69 5.75
N ILE A 85 -0.19 -2.22 6.22
CA ILE A 85 1.02 -1.43 6.53
C ILE A 85 2.02 -1.65 5.40
N LEU A 86 2.40 -0.59 4.70
CA LEU A 86 3.58 -0.59 3.84
C LEU A 86 4.81 -0.29 4.70
N ARG A 87 5.85 -1.14 4.64
CA ARG A 87 7.11 -0.92 5.37
C ARG A 87 8.34 -0.91 4.46
N HIS A 88 9.32 -0.09 4.79
CA HIS A 88 10.67 -0.15 4.22
C HIS A 88 11.73 0.17 5.29
N LEU A 89 12.19 -0.86 5.98
CA LEU A 89 13.05 -0.73 7.16
C LEU A 89 14.53 -0.70 6.76
N ARG A 90 15.23 0.40 7.09
CA ARG A 90 16.66 0.57 6.78
C ARG A 90 17.57 0.57 8.02
N ASN A 91 16.98 0.70 9.22
CA ASN A 91 17.69 0.89 10.48
C ASN A 91 16.76 0.58 11.68
N SER A 92 17.32 0.51 12.88
CA SER A 92 16.57 0.21 14.12
C SER A 92 15.46 1.22 14.45
N LYS A 93 15.60 2.50 14.05
CA LYS A 93 14.54 3.50 14.28
C LYS A 93 13.34 3.29 13.35
N ASP A 94 13.58 2.93 12.08
CA ASP A 94 12.49 2.50 11.20
C ASP A 94 11.77 1.27 11.81
N ASN A 95 12.54 0.38 12.44
CA ASN A 95 11.99 -0.77 13.14
C ASN A 95 11.10 -0.40 14.36
N GLU A 96 11.54 0.53 15.20
CA GLU A 96 10.73 1.04 16.33
C GLU A 96 9.41 1.66 15.87
N LEU A 97 9.44 2.44 14.77
CA LEU A 97 8.25 3.10 14.22
C LEU A 97 7.20 2.08 13.73
N TRP A 98 7.56 1.08 12.91
CA TRP A 98 6.53 0.14 12.41
C TRP A 98 5.99 -0.78 13.51
N ILE A 99 6.79 -1.13 14.53
CA ILE A 99 6.28 -1.86 15.71
C ILE A 99 5.22 -1.02 16.42
N ALA A 100 5.48 0.27 16.64
CA ALA A 100 4.52 1.17 17.23
C ALA A 100 3.28 1.40 16.35
N SER A 101 3.44 1.45 15.01
CA SER A 101 2.32 1.46 14.06
C SER A 101 1.43 0.24 14.25
N TYR A 102 2.00 -0.96 14.18
CA TYR A 102 1.32 -2.23 14.41
C TYR A 102 0.61 -2.29 15.78
N GLN A 103 1.30 -1.90 16.86
CA GLN A 103 0.76 -1.87 18.22
C GLN A 103 -0.41 -0.89 18.34
N SER A 104 -0.33 0.28 17.71
CA SER A 104 -1.41 1.27 17.72
C SER A 104 -2.70 0.76 17.07
N ILE A 105 -2.60 -0.07 16.02
CA ILE A 105 -3.75 -0.75 15.44
C ILE A 105 -4.29 -1.79 16.44
N ARG A 106 -3.42 -2.66 16.98
CA ARG A 106 -3.81 -3.74 17.91
C ARG A 106 -4.39 -3.24 19.24
N LYS A 107 -4.05 -2.02 19.67
CA LYS A 107 -4.67 -1.33 20.82
C LYS A 107 -6.18 -1.15 20.66
N PHE A 108 -6.65 -0.92 19.43
CA PHE A 108 -8.05 -0.62 19.13
C PHE A 108 -8.76 -1.75 18.36
N TYR A 109 -8.05 -2.50 17.53
CA TYR A 109 -8.65 -3.38 16.51
C TYR A 109 -8.09 -4.80 16.43
N THR A 110 -9.00 -5.76 16.26
CA THR A 110 -8.70 -7.20 16.07
C THR A 110 -8.65 -7.63 14.60
N ASN A 111 -9.01 -6.73 13.66
CA ASN A 111 -9.03 -6.95 12.22
C ASN A 111 -7.70 -7.53 11.68
N LYS A 112 -7.77 -8.18 10.52
CA LYS A 112 -6.56 -8.64 9.82
C LYS A 112 -5.65 -7.44 9.52
N ILE A 113 -4.37 -7.60 9.84
CA ILE A 113 -3.30 -6.70 9.37
C ILE A 113 -2.54 -7.43 8.26
N VAL A 114 -2.25 -6.76 7.15
CA VAL A 114 -1.30 -7.23 6.15
C VAL A 114 -0.12 -6.27 6.15
N ILE A 115 1.09 -6.79 6.30
CA ILE A 115 2.32 -6.03 6.21
C ILE A 115 2.94 -6.31 4.85
N ILE A 116 3.11 -5.29 4.03
CA ILE A 116 3.80 -5.38 2.75
C ILE A 116 5.20 -4.82 2.94
N ASP A 117 6.19 -5.68 2.76
CA ASP A 117 7.61 -5.35 2.86
C ASP A 117 8.16 -4.94 1.48
N ASP A 118 8.40 -3.64 1.32
CA ASP A 118 8.99 -3.06 0.12
C ASP A 118 10.53 -3.05 0.23
N ASN A 119 11.15 -4.24 0.23
CA ASN A 119 12.60 -4.42 0.24
C ASN A 119 13.33 -3.84 1.47
N SER A 120 12.87 -4.15 2.69
CA SER A 120 13.59 -3.80 3.92
C SER A 120 14.98 -4.44 4.00
N SER A 121 15.99 -3.70 4.45
CA SER A 121 17.35 -4.20 4.67
C SER A 121 17.60 -4.73 6.08
N VAL A 122 16.68 -4.50 7.01
CA VAL A 122 16.72 -4.98 8.39
C VAL A 122 15.35 -5.51 8.78
N ASN A 123 15.27 -6.67 9.41
CA ASN A 123 14.04 -7.20 9.98
C ASN A 123 14.32 -7.72 11.40
N THR A 124 13.56 -7.25 12.40
CA THR A 124 13.80 -7.59 13.81
C THR A 124 12.55 -8.07 14.54
N VAL A 125 11.53 -8.57 13.83
CA VAL A 125 10.33 -9.14 14.47
C VAL A 125 10.68 -10.42 15.22
N ASN A 126 11.00 -10.31 16.51
CA ASN A 126 11.18 -11.45 17.40
C ASN A 126 9.92 -11.60 18.26
N GLY A 127 8.80 -11.95 17.63
CA GLY A 127 7.50 -12.04 18.30
C GLY A 127 6.35 -12.50 17.39
N LYS A 128 5.35 -13.13 17.99
CA LYS A 128 4.18 -13.66 17.26
C LYS A 128 3.18 -12.55 16.93
N LEU A 129 3.13 -12.15 15.66
CA LEU A 129 2.09 -11.25 15.16
C LEU A 129 0.71 -11.97 15.19
N VAL A 130 -0.32 -11.25 15.62
CA VAL A 130 -1.69 -11.76 15.87
C VAL A 130 -2.60 -11.34 14.72
N ASN A 131 -3.27 -12.30 14.07
CA ASN A 131 -4.13 -12.07 12.90
C ASN A 131 -3.43 -11.19 11.83
N THR A 132 -2.21 -11.59 11.47
CA THR A 132 -1.32 -10.79 10.62
C THR A 132 -0.63 -11.67 9.59
N GLU A 133 -0.60 -11.18 8.35
CA GLU A 133 0.11 -11.73 7.22
C GLU A 133 1.26 -10.79 6.84
N VAL A 134 2.40 -11.33 6.41
CA VAL A 134 3.54 -10.55 5.91
C VAL A 134 3.84 -10.99 4.49
N ILE A 135 3.82 -10.04 3.56
CA ILE A 135 4.11 -10.25 2.14
C ILE A 135 5.43 -9.54 1.84
N ILE A 136 6.43 -10.29 1.37
CA ILE A 136 7.63 -9.68 0.78
C ILE A 136 7.28 -9.36 -0.67
N SER A 137 7.48 -8.10 -1.10
CA SER A 137 7.07 -7.72 -2.45
C SER A 137 8.05 -8.20 -3.51
N ASP A 138 7.52 -8.70 -4.64
CA ASP A 138 8.30 -8.94 -5.86
C ASP A 138 8.66 -7.63 -6.60
N TRP A 139 8.06 -6.51 -6.21
CA TRP A 139 8.08 -5.22 -6.90
C TRP A 139 8.88 -4.16 -6.13
N ASN A 140 10.08 -4.53 -5.69
CA ASN A 140 10.97 -3.71 -4.87
C ASN A 140 11.10 -2.24 -5.33
N GLY A 141 10.83 -1.33 -4.41
CA GLY A 141 10.87 0.13 -4.57
C GLY A 141 9.55 0.77 -4.99
N ALA A 142 8.50 -0.01 -5.30
CA ALA A 142 7.23 0.50 -5.79
C ALA A 142 6.34 1.15 -4.72
N GLY A 143 6.61 0.92 -3.43
CA GLY A 143 6.03 1.64 -2.32
C GLY A 143 4.50 1.77 -2.33
N GLU A 144 3.98 2.99 -2.36
CA GLU A 144 2.60 3.38 -2.11
C GLU A 144 1.58 2.76 -3.08
N VAL A 145 2.02 2.22 -4.23
CA VAL A 145 1.15 1.47 -5.16
C VAL A 145 0.91 0.02 -4.69
N LEU A 146 1.83 -0.56 -3.91
CA LEU A 146 1.80 -1.96 -3.51
C LEU A 146 0.56 -2.36 -2.69
N PRO A 147 0.07 -1.55 -1.72
CA PRO A 147 -1.17 -1.83 -1.00
C PRO A 147 -2.35 -2.03 -1.93
N TYR A 148 -2.51 -1.15 -2.93
CA TYR A 148 -3.59 -1.22 -3.90
C TYR A 148 -3.44 -2.42 -4.85
N TYR A 149 -2.22 -2.64 -5.36
CA TYR A 149 -1.90 -3.77 -6.23
C TYR A 149 -2.21 -5.11 -5.55
N TYR A 150 -1.70 -5.35 -4.34
CA TYR A 150 -1.93 -6.60 -3.62
C TYR A 150 -3.36 -6.72 -3.06
N PHE A 151 -4.01 -5.62 -2.65
CA PHE A 151 -5.42 -5.66 -2.24
C PHE A 151 -6.34 -6.09 -3.39
N LEU A 152 -6.04 -5.67 -4.62
CA LEU A 152 -6.75 -6.13 -5.82
C LEU A 152 -6.55 -7.64 -6.07
N GLN A 153 -5.32 -8.15 -5.93
CA GLN A 153 -5.00 -9.57 -6.16
C GLN A 153 -5.66 -10.47 -5.11
N TYR A 154 -5.47 -10.16 -3.82
CA TYR A 154 -5.85 -11.05 -2.72
C TYR A 154 -7.23 -10.78 -2.10
N ARG A 155 -7.82 -9.59 -2.34
CA ARG A 155 -9.20 -9.24 -1.98
C ARG A 155 -9.52 -9.49 -0.49
N TRP A 156 -8.61 -9.12 0.40
CA TRP A 156 -8.63 -9.50 1.82
C TRP A 156 -9.88 -9.09 2.62
N ALA A 157 -10.60 -8.06 2.17
CA ALA A 157 -11.79 -7.49 2.81
C ALA A 157 -12.55 -6.60 1.79
N ASP A 158 -13.73 -6.10 2.17
CA ASP A 158 -14.46 -5.11 1.38
C ASP A 158 -13.71 -3.76 1.28
N ARG A 159 -12.96 -3.40 2.32
CA ARG A 159 -12.29 -2.10 2.46
C ARG A 159 -10.90 -2.25 3.08
N MET A 160 -9.95 -1.49 2.53
CA MET A 160 -8.58 -1.35 3.03
C MET A 160 -8.43 -0.03 3.78
N ILE A 161 -7.72 -0.05 4.90
CA ILE A 161 -7.13 1.13 5.55
C ILE A 161 -5.61 1.00 5.36
N PHE A 162 -5.06 1.77 4.42
CA PHE A 162 -3.63 1.76 4.11
C PHE A 162 -2.89 2.77 4.99
N LEU A 163 -1.88 2.29 5.72
CA LEU A 163 -0.99 3.06 6.59
C LEU A 163 0.47 2.86 6.16
N HIS A 164 1.31 3.87 6.38
CA HIS A 164 2.77 3.72 6.32
C HIS A 164 3.29 3.11 7.62
N ASP A 165 4.49 2.54 7.59
CA ASP A 165 5.24 2.09 8.77
C ASP A 165 5.43 3.15 9.87
N SER A 166 5.32 4.43 9.51
CA SER A 166 5.42 5.58 10.38
C SER A 166 4.06 6.21 10.75
N MET A 167 2.94 5.52 10.46
CA MET A 167 1.58 5.96 10.81
C MET A 167 0.99 5.21 12.00
N PHE A 168 0.37 5.92 12.94
CA PHE A 168 -0.14 5.40 14.21
C PHE A 168 -1.61 5.74 14.42
N LEU A 169 -2.40 4.84 14.99
CA LEU A 169 -3.74 5.18 15.50
C LEU A 169 -3.65 5.85 16.87
N ASN A 170 -4.24 7.05 16.97
CA ASN A 170 -4.43 7.77 18.23
C ASN A 170 -5.75 7.38 18.93
N ARG A 171 -6.79 7.18 18.12
CA ARG A 171 -8.15 6.83 18.53
C ARG A 171 -8.79 5.88 17.50
N PRO A 172 -9.91 5.21 17.84
CA PRO A 172 -10.76 4.58 16.84
C PRO A 172 -11.26 5.58 15.79
N PHE A 173 -11.56 5.06 14.60
CA PHE A 173 -12.27 5.78 13.55
C PHE A 173 -13.72 6.03 13.95
N ARG A 174 -14.26 7.15 13.47
CA ARG A 174 -15.68 7.50 13.54
C ARG A 174 -16.41 7.10 12.26
N ASP A 175 -17.70 6.82 12.36
CA ASP A 175 -18.58 6.50 11.22
C ASP A 175 -18.48 7.48 10.05
N SER A 176 -18.26 8.77 10.33
CA SER A 176 -18.04 9.80 9.31
C SER A 176 -16.79 9.57 8.45
N GLU A 177 -15.73 9.03 9.06
CA GLU A 177 -14.43 8.75 8.42
C GLU A 177 -14.48 7.45 7.59
N LEU A 178 -15.46 6.58 7.87
CA LEU A 178 -15.67 5.27 7.25
C LEU A 178 -16.75 5.28 6.16
N ARG A 179 -17.54 6.36 6.05
CA ARG A 179 -18.74 6.42 5.18
C ARG A 179 -18.42 6.21 3.70
N ASN A 180 -17.52 7.02 3.16
CA ASN A 180 -17.29 7.12 1.72
C ASN A 180 -16.44 5.94 1.21
N PRO A 181 -16.61 5.49 -0.05
CA PRO A 181 -15.84 4.37 -0.60
C PRO A 181 -14.36 4.70 -0.82
N LEU A 182 -14.02 6.00 -0.89
CA LEU A 182 -12.65 6.51 -0.90
C LEU A 182 -12.56 7.76 -0.01
N ARG A 183 -11.56 7.79 0.88
CA ARG A 183 -11.07 8.98 1.61
C ARG A 183 -9.56 8.87 1.73
N PHE A 184 -8.82 9.88 1.28
CA PHE A 184 -7.42 10.04 1.66
C PHE A 184 -7.34 10.30 3.17
N HIS A 185 -6.23 9.96 3.83
CA HIS A 185 -6.06 10.39 5.23
C HIS A 185 -5.87 11.90 5.28
N TRP A 186 -4.89 12.39 4.51
CA TRP A 186 -4.65 13.80 4.24
C TRP A 186 -4.50 14.03 2.74
N TYR A 187 -4.71 15.27 2.30
CA TYR A 187 -4.32 15.69 0.96
C TYR A 187 -3.08 16.59 0.95
N THR A 188 -2.44 16.68 -0.21
CA THR A 188 -1.48 17.73 -0.56
C THR A 188 -2.06 18.67 -1.60
N ASP A 189 -1.76 19.95 -1.49
CA ASP A 189 -2.07 20.93 -2.52
C ASP A 189 -1.16 20.76 -3.75
N ARG A 190 -1.55 21.38 -4.86
CA ARG A 190 -0.83 21.32 -6.15
C ARG A 190 0.55 21.99 -6.05
N ASN A 191 1.57 21.36 -6.65
CA ASN A 191 2.95 21.86 -6.71
C ASN A 191 3.41 21.96 -8.17
N SER A 192 3.63 23.18 -8.67
CA SER A 192 3.95 23.45 -10.07
C SER A 192 5.24 22.79 -10.57
N LYS A 193 6.21 22.49 -9.69
CA LYS A 193 7.43 21.76 -10.08
C LYS A 193 7.14 20.30 -10.45
N GLU A 194 6.25 19.65 -9.69
CA GLU A 194 5.88 18.24 -9.85
C GLU A 194 4.94 18.05 -11.05
N GLU A 195 4.09 19.03 -11.34
CA GLU A 195 3.19 18.99 -12.51
C GLU A 195 3.92 18.84 -13.85
N SER A 196 5.20 19.22 -13.94
CA SER A 196 6.00 19.09 -15.16
C SER A 196 6.23 17.63 -15.60
N THR A 197 6.27 16.67 -14.67
CA THR A 197 6.51 15.26 -14.96
C THR A 197 5.24 14.40 -14.94
N LEU A 198 4.15 14.92 -14.36
CA LEU A 198 2.85 14.22 -14.27
C LEU A 198 2.31 13.71 -15.64
N PRO A 199 2.36 14.47 -16.77
CA PRO A 199 1.92 13.96 -18.08
C PRO A 199 2.64 12.67 -18.52
N THR A 200 3.92 12.51 -18.17
CA THR A 200 4.71 11.31 -18.51
C THR A 200 4.09 10.05 -17.88
N TYR A 201 3.67 10.12 -16.62
CA TYR A 201 3.06 8.98 -15.95
C TYR A 201 1.61 8.77 -16.39
N LEU A 202 0.85 9.86 -16.59
CA LEU A 202 -0.51 9.76 -17.13
C LEU A 202 -0.51 9.12 -18.53
N SER A 203 0.54 9.28 -19.33
CA SER A 203 0.68 8.66 -20.66
C SER A 203 0.72 7.12 -20.64
N LEU A 204 1.05 6.52 -19.50
CA LEU A 204 1.07 5.08 -19.33
C LEU A 204 -0.34 4.50 -19.20
N LEU A 205 -1.29 5.29 -18.68
CA LEU A 205 -2.64 4.88 -18.34
C LEU A 205 -3.57 4.82 -19.56
N TYR A 206 -4.67 4.09 -19.45
CA TYR A 206 -5.77 4.26 -20.40
C TYR A 206 -6.39 5.66 -20.24
N ASP A 207 -7.07 6.16 -21.28
CA ASP A 207 -7.66 7.51 -21.30
C ASP A 207 -6.67 8.68 -21.00
N GLN A 208 -5.37 8.46 -21.18
CA GLN A 208 -4.27 9.40 -20.92
C GLN A 208 -4.52 10.85 -21.36
N SER A 209 -5.14 11.07 -22.51
CA SER A 209 -5.39 12.41 -23.06
C SER A 209 -6.45 13.18 -22.27
N LYS A 210 -7.49 12.50 -21.77
CA LYS A 210 -8.52 13.09 -20.91
C LYS A 210 -7.97 13.41 -19.53
N LEU A 211 -7.24 12.45 -18.93
CA LEU A 211 -6.58 12.63 -17.64
C LEU A 211 -5.58 13.78 -17.67
N THR A 212 -4.73 13.87 -18.70
CA THR A 212 -3.75 14.96 -18.85
C THR A 212 -4.44 16.31 -19.02
N LYS A 213 -5.50 16.38 -19.84
CA LYS A 213 -6.30 17.62 -19.99
C LYS A 213 -6.93 18.06 -18.67
N TYR A 214 -7.48 17.12 -17.90
CA TYR A 214 -8.06 17.41 -16.59
C TYR A 214 -7.02 17.87 -15.57
N ALA A 215 -5.90 17.14 -15.45
CA ALA A 215 -4.82 17.44 -14.50
C ALA A 215 -4.26 18.87 -14.68
N LEU A 216 -4.14 19.32 -15.92
CA LEU A 216 -3.67 20.66 -16.25
C LEU A 216 -4.75 21.75 -16.09
N GLY A 217 -6.01 21.43 -16.41
CA GLY A 217 -7.10 22.41 -16.52
C GLY A 217 -8.11 22.47 -15.37
N SER A 218 -8.01 21.61 -14.34
CA SER A 218 -9.02 21.46 -13.28
C SER A 218 -8.42 21.47 -11.88
N THR A 219 -9.25 21.69 -10.85
CA THR A 219 -8.82 21.53 -9.45
C THR A 219 -8.83 20.06 -9.04
N TRP A 220 -7.78 19.66 -8.33
CA TRP A 220 -7.61 18.33 -7.74
C TRP A 220 -6.59 18.47 -6.61
N ARG A 221 -6.56 17.51 -5.67
CA ARG A 221 -5.56 17.46 -4.59
C ARG A 221 -4.92 16.07 -4.55
N GLY A 222 -3.63 16.01 -4.23
CA GLY A 222 -2.89 14.75 -4.14
C GLY A 222 -3.25 13.99 -2.86
N CYS A 223 -3.22 12.66 -2.91
CA CYS A 223 -3.41 11.80 -1.73
C CYS A 223 -2.08 11.69 -0.98
N PHE A 224 -1.90 12.32 0.19
CA PHE A 224 -0.59 12.35 0.86
C PHE A 224 -0.07 10.94 1.18
N GLY A 225 1.13 10.62 0.69
CA GLY A 225 1.73 9.29 0.79
C GLY A 225 0.87 8.18 0.18
N GLY A 226 -0.03 8.49 -0.76
CA GLY A 226 -1.01 7.54 -1.28
C GLY A 226 -1.90 6.89 -0.21
N ALA A 227 -1.92 7.39 1.04
CA ALA A 227 -2.52 6.69 2.17
C ALA A 227 -4.02 7.02 2.31
N SER A 228 -4.87 5.99 2.32
CA SER A 228 -6.32 6.15 2.23
C SER A 228 -7.10 5.04 2.95
N ILE A 229 -8.40 5.31 3.14
CA ILE A 229 -9.44 4.29 3.29
C ILE A 229 -10.09 4.13 1.91
N ILE A 230 -10.09 2.91 1.35
CA ILE A 230 -10.62 2.62 0.01
C ILE A 230 -11.37 1.29 -0.05
N SER A 231 -12.45 1.20 -0.81
CA SER A 231 -13.15 -0.06 -1.07
C SER A 231 -12.49 -0.86 -2.20
N LEU A 232 -12.65 -2.18 -2.14
CA LEU A 232 -12.19 -3.09 -3.20
C LEU A 232 -12.84 -2.75 -4.55
N ASP A 233 -14.13 -2.43 -4.55
CA ASP A 233 -14.88 -2.03 -5.75
C ASP A 233 -14.26 -0.78 -6.41
N THR A 234 -13.81 0.20 -5.62
CA THR A 234 -13.11 1.39 -6.14
C THR A 234 -11.75 1.04 -6.71
N VAL A 235 -10.97 0.17 -6.05
CA VAL A 235 -9.68 -0.32 -6.56
C VAL A 235 -9.86 -1.08 -7.88
N GLN A 236 -10.87 -1.94 -7.97
CA GLN A 236 -11.22 -2.67 -9.20
C GLN A 236 -11.60 -1.71 -10.33
N SER A 237 -12.50 -0.75 -10.06
CA SER A 237 -12.92 0.25 -11.06
C SER A 237 -11.75 1.09 -11.58
N LEU A 238 -10.83 1.52 -10.71
CA LEU A 238 -9.62 2.26 -11.08
C LEU A 238 -8.66 1.39 -11.94
N GLU A 239 -8.51 0.11 -11.61
CA GLU A 239 -7.71 -0.81 -12.44
C GLU A 239 -8.36 -1.07 -13.80
N GLU A 240 -9.64 -1.44 -13.85
CA GLU A 240 -10.33 -1.80 -15.10
C GLU A 240 -10.37 -0.61 -16.08
N LYS A 241 -10.55 0.60 -15.56
CA LYS A 241 -10.69 1.81 -16.38
C LYS A 241 -9.36 2.42 -16.82
N TYR A 242 -8.28 2.27 -16.04
CA TYR A 242 -7.01 2.96 -16.28
C TYR A 242 -5.77 2.06 -16.35
N GLY A 243 -5.87 0.81 -15.90
CA GLY A 243 -4.74 -0.07 -15.59
C GLY A 243 -3.89 0.46 -14.42
N LEU A 244 -4.51 1.22 -13.51
CA LEU A 244 -3.80 2.15 -12.62
C LEU A 244 -2.70 1.49 -11.79
N PHE A 245 -2.98 0.33 -11.21
CA PHE A 245 -2.06 -0.33 -10.29
C PHE A 245 -1.14 -1.31 -11.02
N SER A 246 -1.65 -2.09 -11.98
CA SER A 246 -0.82 -3.04 -12.75
C SER A 246 0.25 -2.35 -13.62
N LYS A 247 -0.03 -1.15 -14.14
CA LYS A 247 0.94 -0.37 -14.91
C LYS A 247 1.95 0.36 -14.02
N LEU A 248 1.47 1.03 -12.96
CA LEU A 248 2.33 1.87 -12.14
C LEU A 248 3.24 1.05 -11.22
N VAL A 249 2.84 -0.15 -10.78
CA VAL A 249 3.71 -1.07 -10.03
C VAL A 249 4.94 -1.53 -10.83
N MET A 250 4.90 -1.46 -12.16
CA MET A 250 6.07 -1.74 -13.01
C MET A 250 7.03 -0.55 -13.14
N MET A 251 6.60 0.67 -12.79
CA MET A 251 7.30 1.91 -13.13
C MET A 251 7.78 2.71 -11.91
N ILE A 252 7.07 2.64 -10.78
CA ILE A 252 7.44 3.36 -9.56
C ILE A 252 8.64 2.66 -8.90
N ARG A 253 9.78 3.33 -8.74
CA ARG A 253 10.99 2.75 -8.11
C ARG A 253 11.69 3.71 -7.14
N THR A 254 11.58 5.00 -7.38
CA THR A 254 12.23 6.07 -6.61
C THR A 254 11.24 6.81 -5.71
N LYS A 255 11.76 7.61 -4.76
CA LYS A 255 10.91 8.50 -3.95
C LYS A 255 10.11 9.48 -4.83
N VAL A 256 10.66 9.96 -5.94
CA VAL A 256 9.97 10.91 -6.83
C VAL A 256 8.79 10.22 -7.54
N ASP A 257 8.95 8.97 -7.96
CA ASP A 257 7.86 8.21 -8.60
C ASP A 257 6.75 7.88 -7.59
N ARG A 258 7.15 7.57 -6.35
CA ARG A 258 6.26 7.31 -5.20
C ARG A 258 5.45 8.55 -4.81
N ASP A 259 6.13 9.70 -4.75
CA ASP A 259 5.46 10.98 -4.63
C ASP A 259 4.52 11.21 -5.82
N MET A 260 4.92 10.90 -7.07
CA MET A 260 4.07 11.06 -8.24
C MET A 260 2.80 10.20 -8.20
N PHE A 261 2.87 8.95 -7.72
CA PHE A 261 1.69 8.10 -7.52
C PHE A 261 0.60 8.78 -6.67
N SER A 262 1.02 9.47 -5.61
CA SER A 262 0.11 10.25 -4.75
C SER A 262 -0.68 11.32 -5.53
N ARG A 263 -0.08 11.90 -6.58
CA ARG A 263 -0.71 12.92 -7.43
C ARG A 263 -1.60 12.28 -8.49
N ILE A 264 -1.15 11.19 -9.12
CA ILE A 264 -1.95 10.43 -10.10
C ILE A 264 -3.23 9.91 -9.45
N LEU A 265 -3.13 9.29 -8.27
CA LEU A 265 -4.31 8.81 -7.52
C LEU A 265 -5.28 9.97 -7.24
N GLY A 266 -4.77 11.13 -6.82
CA GLY A 266 -5.55 12.37 -6.69
C GLY A 266 -6.29 12.75 -7.98
N VAL A 267 -5.55 12.94 -9.09
CA VAL A 267 -6.09 13.31 -10.41
C VAL A 267 -7.20 12.35 -10.85
N VAL A 268 -6.96 11.04 -10.79
CA VAL A 268 -7.92 10.05 -11.29
C VAL A 268 -9.18 10.01 -10.40
N SER A 269 -9.03 10.06 -9.08
CA SER A 269 -10.18 10.06 -8.15
C SER A 269 -11.05 11.32 -8.26
N PHE A 270 -10.44 12.49 -8.51
CA PHE A 270 -11.16 13.74 -8.78
C PHE A 270 -11.83 13.74 -10.16
N TYR A 271 -11.13 13.28 -11.20
CA TYR A 271 -11.67 13.18 -12.57
C TYR A 271 -12.92 12.29 -12.65
N ASP A 272 -12.95 11.21 -11.87
CA ASP A 272 -14.09 10.29 -11.81
C ASP A 272 -15.18 10.68 -10.81
N GLY A 273 -15.05 11.82 -10.12
CA GLY A 273 -16.01 12.25 -9.11
C GLY A 273 -16.12 11.30 -7.91
N MET A 274 -15.10 10.47 -7.67
CA MET A 274 -15.03 9.60 -6.49
C MET A 274 -14.80 10.42 -5.21
N VAL A 275 -14.21 11.61 -5.36
CA VAL A 275 -13.97 12.61 -4.33
C VAL A 275 -14.09 14.03 -4.91
N ASP A 276 -14.35 15.00 -4.03
CA ASP A 276 -14.36 16.44 -4.30
C ASP A 276 -13.51 17.19 -3.26
N GLU A 277 -13.41 18.52 -3.35
CA GLU A 277 -12.57 19.33 -2.44
C GLU A 277 -12.98 19.28 -0.97
N THR A 278 -14.25 18.99 -0.67
CA THR A 278 -14.79 18.80 0.69
C THR A 278 -14.73 17.34 1.14
N SER A 279 -14.68 16.40 0.17
CA SER A 279 -14.79 14.97 0.43
C SER A 279 -13.53 14.15 0.17
N CYS A 280 -12.43 14.74 -0.28
CA CYS A 280 -11.22 13.98 -0.63
C CYS A 280 -10.44 13.40 0.55
N SER A 281 -10.48 14.00 1.74
CA SER A 281 -9.72 13.50 2.89
C SER A 281 -10.52 13.45 4.19
N ASN A 282 -10.08 12.65 5.15
CA ASN A 282 -10.65 12.61 6.50
C ASN A 282 -10.09 13.73 7.40
N PHE A 283 -8.83 14.13 7.20
CA PHE A 283 -8.11 15.02 8.11
C PHE A 283 -7.62 16.32 7.44
N GLY A 284 -8.09 16.65 6.23
CA GLY A 284 -7.76 17.91 5.55
C GLY A 284 -6.36 17.93 4.91
N THR A 285 -5.76 19.12 4.82
CA THR A 285 -4.40 19.31 4.28
C THR A 285 -3.36 18.79 5.27
N ILE A 286 -2.35 18.08 4.79
CA ILE A 286 -1.23 17.64 5.64
C ILE A 286 -0.52 18.85 6.28
N SER A 287 -0.47 20.00 5.60
CA SER A 287 0.17 21.22 6.09
C SER A 287 -0.51 21.85 7.32
N ALA A 288 -1.73 21.42 7.69
CA ALA A 288 -2.43 21.90 8.88
C ALA A 288 -1.89 21.30 10.20
N TYR A 289 -0.92 20.40 10.12
CA TYR A 289 -0.32 19.69 11.25
C TYR A 289 1.18 20.03 11.40
N PRO A 290 1.59 21.32 11.48
CA PRO A 290 2.99 21.67 11.73
C PRO A 290 3.47 21.05 13.05
N GLY A 291 4.71 20.57 13.12
CA GLY A 291 5.28 19.95 14.33
C GLY A 291 4.71 18.59 14.72
N ALA A 292 3.61 18.13 14.14
CA ALA A 292 3.15 16.73 14.25
C ALA A 292 4.16 15.72 13.65
N PHE A 293 5.02 16.23 12.77
CA PHE A 293 5.83 15.47 11.83
C PHE A 293 7.34 15.71 12.03
N GLU A 294 7.75 16.24 13.18
CA GLU A 294 9.16 16.51 13.47
C GLU A 294 9.89 15.28 14.01
N TYR A 295 11.05 14.98 13.41
CA TYR A 295 11.87 13.79 13.67
C TYR A 295 12.20 13.54 15.16
N TYR A 296 12.19 14.58 15.98
CA TYR A 296 12.58 14.51 17.39
C TYR A 296 11.56 13.77 18.27
N THR A 297 10.30 13.61 17.84
CA THR A 297 9.30 12.79 18.54
C THR A 297 9.37 11.32 18.12
N ALA A 298 10.53 10.67 18.35
CA ALA A 298 10.68 9.23 18.13
C ALA A 298 9.85 8.38 19.10
N ASN A 299 9.33 8.95 20.21
CA ASN A 299 8.35 8.31 21.07
C ASN A 299 6.91 8.65 20.59
N PRO A 300 6.09 7.65 20.18
CA PRO A 300 4.69 7.83 19.81
C PRO A 300 3.83 8.46 20.92
N GLU A 301 4.16 8.24 22.19
CA GLU A 301 3.44 8.83 23.33
C GLU A 301 3.65 10.34 23.40
N VAL A 302 4.87 10.80 23.10
CA VAL A 302 5.21 12.23 23.03
C VAL A 302 4.52 12.87 21.83
N ALA A 303 4.51 12.20 20.68
CA ALA A 303 3.75 12.65 19.51
C ALA A 303 2.27 12.81 19.86
N ALA A 304 1.62 11.75 20.39
CA ALA A 304 0.22 11.78 20.82
C ALA A 304 -0.06 12.89 21.85
N HIS A 305 0.84 13.10 22.81
CA HIS A 305 0.73 14.20 23.76
C HIS A 305 0.76 15.58 23.08
N VAL A 306 1.78 15.86 22.25
CA VAL A 306 1.88 17.12 21.47
C VAL A 306 0.63 17.37 20.62
N LEU A 307 0.09 16.32 19.99
CA LEU A 307 -1.09 16.41 19.13
C LEU A 307 -2.36 16.72 19.95
N SER A 308 -2.50 16.12 21.14
CA SER A 308 -3.59 16.43 22.08
C SER A 308 -3.54 17.87 22.59
N GLN A 309 -2.35 18.40 22.91
CA GLN A 309 -2.16 19.80 23.34
C GLN A 309 -2.52 20.79 22.23
N ARG A 310 -2.35 20.40 20.96
CA ARG A 310 -2.69 21.21 19.78
C ARG A 310 -4.15 21.05 19.32
N GLY A 311 -4.94 20.19 19.98
CA GLY A 311 -6.36 19.99 19.65
C GLY A 311 -6.63 19.35 18.30
N TYR A 312 -5.66 18.64 17.71
CA TYR A 312 -5.80 18.03 16.39
C TYR A 312 -6.76 16.83 16.42
N ASP A 313 -7.86 16.91 15.67
CA ASP A 313 -8.83 15.82 15.57
C ASP A 313 -8.52 14.89 14.39
N SER A 314 -7.56 13.98 14.59
CA SER A 314 -7.24 12.91 13.65
C SER A 314 -7.24 11.54 14.33
N ALA A 315 -7.74 10.52 13.61
CA ALA A 315 -7.58 9.12 14.02
C ALA A 315 -6.15 8.63 13.83
N ILE A 316 -5.48 9.11 12.77
CA ILE A 316 -4.14 8.70 12.37
C ILE A 316 -3.14 9.82 12.62
N LEU A 317 -1.98 9.48 13.17
CA LEU A 317 -0.81 10.34 13.32
C LEU A 317 0.28 9.80 12.40
N THR A 318 1.26 10.62 12.00
CA THR A 318 2.47 10.11 11.33
C THR A 318 3.71 10.76 11.91
N VAL A 319 4.86 10.09 11.88
CA VAL A 319 6.16 10.68 12.21
C VAL A 319 6.98 10.74 10.93
N TRP A 320 7.09 11.94 10.38
CA TRP A 320 7.83 12.14 9.13
C TRP A 320 9.32 12.31 9.39
N LYS A 321 10.13 11.79 8.46
CA LYS A 321 11.51 12.21 8.28
C LYS A 321 11.47 13.25 7.15
N GLY A 322 11.55 14.53 7.52
CA GLY A 322 11.53 15.64 6.57
C GLY A 322 12.57 15.50 5.46
N LEU A 323 12.26 16.14 4.32
CA LEU A 323 13.03 16.12 3.06
C LEU A 323 14.52 16.44 3.23
#